data_AF-A0A1M7V0X2-F1
#
_entry.id   AF-A0A1M7V0X2-F1
#
_cell.length_a   1.000
_cell.length_b   1.000
_cell.length_c   1.000
_cell.angle_alpha   90.00
_cell.angle_beta   90.00
_cell.angle_gamma   90.00
#
_symmetry.space_group_name_H-M   'P 1'
#
loop_
_entity.id
_entity.type
_entity.pdbx_description
1 polymer ?
#
loop_
_entity_poly.entity_id
_entity_poly.type
_entity_poly.pdbx_seq_one_letter_code
_entity_poly.pdbx_strand_id
1 'polypeptide(L)'
;MTAPRPAAGPASNSGVRRGGDRFQDLFVWDAAMQVIRPDSTYSQVEVEINGVGNVDDVVLRSAIGASDLYGQVKWATNPADLLNSEYLTAQKGNGKSLLQKLYASWKKLTANGALPTLQLITNRALDRDDPLLGHVDGRTDLLVPYAAHAGQTSAAGQALQEWADHVGATPAELLAMFARLKFV
;
A
#
# COMPACT_ATOMS: atom_id res chain seq x y z
N MET A 1 -1.38 -2.71 -46.29
CA MET A 1 -1.12 -3.62 -45.15
C MET A 1 -0.12 -2.94 -44.24
N THR A 2 -0.53 -2.46 -43.08
CA THR A 2 0.38 -1.90 -42.07
C THR A 2 1.15 -3.04 -41.41
N ALA A 3 2.48 -3.00 -41.48
CA ALA A 3 3.33 -3.98 -40.82
C ALA A 3 3.01 -4.03 -39.31
N PRO A 4 2.95 -5.22 -38.69
CA PRO A 4 2.76 -5.31 -37.25
C PRO A 4 3.92 -4.60 -36.54
N ARG A 5 3.60 -3.76 -35.54
CA ARG A 5 4.63 -3.08 -34.73
C ARG A 5 5.53 -4.14 -34.10
N PRO A 6 6.87 -4.09 -34.28
CA PRO A 6 7.77 -4.97 -33.55
C PRO A 6 7.57 -4.74 -32.05
N ALA A 7 7.48 -5.83 -31.27
CA ALA A 7 7.24 -5.85 -29.82
C ALA A 7 5.80 -5.61 -29.31
N ALA A 8 4.76 -5.90 -30.11
CA ALA A 8 3.36 -5.94 -29.64
C ALA A 8 3.02 -7.22 -28.84
N GLY A 9 3.94 -7.69 -27.98
CA GLY A 9 3.74 -8.86 -27.12
C GLY A 9 3.87 -8.48 -25.64
N PRO A 10 3.30 -9.28 -24.72
CA PRO A 10 3.46 -9.06 -23.29
C PRO A 10 4.95 -9.05 -22.92
N ALA A 11 5.32 -8.22 -21.93
CA ALA A 11 6.69 -8.18 -21.43
C ALA A 11 7.12 -9.57 -20.95
N SER A 12 8.36 -9.96 -21.23
CA SER A 12 8.94 -11.18 -20.68
C SER A 12 9.05 -11.08 -19.15
N ASN A 13 9.10 -12.21 -18.45
CA ASN A 13 9.24 -12.24 -16.98
C ASN A 13 10.44 -11.38 -16.50
N SER A 14 11.57 -11.42 -17.20
CA SER A 14 12.73 -10.58 -16.89
C SER A 14 12.53 -9.09 -17.20
N GLY A 15 11.68 -8.77 -18.18
CA GLY A 15 11.23 -7.40 -18.44
C GLY A 15 10.31 -6.89 -17.33
N VAL A 16 9.38 -7.74 -16.87
CA VAL A 16 8.50 -7.44 -15.74
C VAL A 16 9.31 -7.20 -14.46
N ARG A 17 10.24 -8.09 -14.12
CA ARG A 17 11.08 -7.93 -12.92
C ARG A 17 11.83 -6.58 -12.92
N ARG A 18 12.51 -6.25 -14.02
CA ARG A 18 13.28 -5.00 -14.17
C ARG A 18 12.40 -3.76 -14.14
N GLY A 19 11.19 -3.83 -14.68
CA GLY A 19 10.23 -2.73 -14.60
C GLY A 19 9.79 -2.46 -13.16
N GLY A 20 9.55 -3.53 -12.39
CA GLY A 20 9.26 -3.44 -10.97
C GLY A 20 10.40 -2.84 -10.15
N ASP A 21 11.64 -3.31 -10.36
CA ASP A 21 12.83 -2.76 -9.71
C ASP A 21 12.97 -1.26 -9.98
N ARG A 22 12.90 -0.88 -11.26
CA ARG A 22 12.99 0.53 -11.65
C ARG A 22 11.90 1.39 -11.00
N PHE A 23 10.69 0.86 -10.86
CA PHE A 23 9.60 1.58 -10.18
C PHE A 23 9.90 1.76 -8.69
N GLN A 24 10.37 0.72 -8.00
CA GLN A 24 10.80 0.80 -6.60
C GLN A 24 11.97 1.78 -6.41
N ASP A 25 12.99 1.73 -7.26
CA ASP A 25 14.16 2.61 -7.20
C ASP A 25 13.79 4.10 -7.25
N LEU A 26 12.72 4.46 -7.98
CA LEU A 26 12.23 5.84 -8.01
C LEU A 26 11.66 6.28 -6.66
N PHE A 27 10.95 5.40 -5.95
CA PHE A 27 10.46 5.69 -4.60
C PHE A 27 11.57 5.68 -3.55
N VAL A 28 12.59 4.82 -3.71
CA VAL A 28 13.80 4.87 -2.89
C VAL A 28 14.52 6.20 -3.09
N TRP A 29 14.62 6.67 -4.33
CA TRP A 29 15.24 7.95 -4.63
C TRP A 29 14.45 9.12 -4.03
N ASP A 30 13.13 9.14 -4.15
CA ASP A 30 12.29 10.13 -3.48
C ASP A 30 12.46 10.11 -1.95
N ALA A 31 12.47 8.93 -1.34
CA ALA A 31 12.72 8.77 0.09
C ALA A 31 14.10 9.31 0.50
N ALA A 32 15.15 9.03 -0.28
CA ALA A 32 16.48 9.58 -0.03
C ALA A 32 16.49 11.11 -0.12
N MET A 33 15.76 11.69 -1.09
CA MET A 33 15.57 13.13 -1.21
C MET A 33 14.87 13.71 0.02
N GLN A 34 13.88 13.01 0.58
CA GLN A 34 13.22 13.46 1.82
C GLN A 34 14.20 13.53 2.99
N VAL A 35 15.09 12.53 3.15
CA VAL A 35 16.06 12.47 4.25
C VAL A 35 17.08 13.62 4.22
N ILE A 36 17.61 13.97 3.04
CA ILE A 36 18.68 14.97 2.93
C ILE A 36 18.20 16.42 3.02
N ARG A 37 16.88 16.65 3.09
CA ARG A 37 16.35 18.01 3.19
C ARG A 37 16.74 18.66 4.52
N PRO A 38 17.09 19.96 4.52
CA PRO A 38 17.50 20.65 5.75
C PRO A 38 16.47 20.61 6.89
N ASP A 39 15.18 20.55 6.54
CA ASP A 39 14.02 20.51 7.43
C ASP A 39 13.42 19.10 7.57
N SER A 40 14.16 18.06 7.17
CA SER A 40 13.67 16.69 7.19
C SER A 40 13.33 16.22 8.60
N THR A 41 12.15 15.61 8.74
CA THR A 41 11.76 14.84 9.93
C THR A 41 12.32 13.41 9.90
N TYR A 42 12.99 13.01 8.82
CA TYR A 42 13.57 11.69 8.64
C TYR A 42 15.09 11.74 8.64
N SER A 43 15.72 10.78 9.34
CA SER A 43 17.17 10.70 9.48
C SER A 43 17.81 9.62 8.59
N GLN A 44 17.02 8.68 8.08
CA GLN A 44 17.54 7.54 7.34
C GLN A 44 16.50 6.97 6.38
N VAL A 45 16.98 6.48 5.24
CA VAL A 45 16.23 5.62 4.33
C VAL A 45 16.82 4.21 4.41
N GLU A 46 15.96 3.20 4.48
CA GLU A 46 16.32 1.79 4.41
C GLU A 46 15.52 1.11 3.28
N VAL A 47 16.08 0.08 2.67
CA VAL A 47 15.53 -0.60 1.49
C VAL A 47 15.63 -2.10 1.72
N GLU A 48 14.56 -2.84 1.45
CA GLU A 48 14.47 -4.30 1.60
C GLU A 48 14.92 -4.79 2.99
N ILE A 49 14.38 -4.18 4.06
CA ILE A 49 14.81 -4.52 5.42
C ILE A 49 14.19 -5.81 5.97
N ASN A 50 15.04 -6.67 6.50
CA ASN A 50 14.58 -7.88 7.17
C ASN A 50 13.86 -7.53 8.48
N GLY A 51 12.74 -8.20 8.73
CA GLY A 51 12.11 -8.25 10.06
C GLY A 51 10.98 -7.26 10.32
N VAL A 52 10.58 -6.40 9.38
CA VAL A 52 9.42 -5.49 9.55
C VAL A 52 8.12 -5.98 8.91
N GLY A 53 8.11 -7.18 8.33
CA GLY A 53 6.92 -7.77 7.72
C GLY A 53 6.99 -7.72 6.21
N ASN A 54 5.92 -7.24 5.56
CA ASN A 54 5.85 -7.08 4.10
C ASN A 54 5.88 -5.61 3.67
N VAL A 55 6.21 -4.69 4.58
CA VAL A 55 6.26 -3.24 4.32
C VAL A 55 7.70 -2.76 4.49
N ASP A 56 8.57 -3.43 3.79
CA ASP A 56 10.03 -3.37 3.90
C ASP A 56 10.71 -2.85 2.63
N ASP A 57 9.97 -2.65 1.55
CA ASP A 57 10.54 -2.25 0.25
C ASP A 57 11.22 -0.88 0.33
N VAL A 58 10.59 0.08 1.04
CA VAL A 58 11.13 1.43 1.28
C VAL A 58 10.74 1.86 2.68
N VAL A 59 11.71 2.22 3.53
CA VAL A 59 11.45 2.62 4.91
C VAL A 59 12.14 3.94 5.20
N LEU A 60 11.40 4.89 5.75
CA LEU A 60 11.93 6.15 6.27
C LEU A 60 11.90 6.12 7.79
N ARG A 61 13.08 6.23 8.40
CA ARG A 61 13.23 6.35 9.85
C ARG A 61 13.14 7.80 10.26
N SER A 62 12.28 8.07 11.23
CA SER A 62 12.10 9.43 11.71
C SER A 62 13.21 9.84 12.68
N ALA A 63 13.54 11.13 12.69
CA ALA A 63 14.26 11.74 13.79
C ALA A 63 13.37 11.76 15.05
N ILE A 64 13.99 11.70 16.23
CA ILE A 64 13.32 11.52 17.55
C ILE A 64 11.98 12.30 17.63
N GLY A 65 10.89 11.56 17.88
CA GLY A 65 9.57 12.12 18.14
C GLY A 65 8.57 12.07 16.98
N ALA A 66 9.00 11.70 15.77
CA ALA A 66 8.12 11.49 14.62
C ALA A 66 7.81 9.99 14.39
N SER A 67 6.94 9.69 13.43
CA SER A 67 6.59 8.31 13.04
C SER A 67 7.48 7.84 11.90
N ASP A 68 8.00 6.62 12.01
CA ASP A 68 8.56 5.91 10.87
C ASP A 68 7.49 5.69 9.79
N LEU A 69 7.94 5.63 8.53
CA LEU A 69 7.11 5.36 7.37
C LEU A 69 7.61 4.09 6.68
N TYR A 70 6.68 3.20 6.35
CA TYR A 70 6.95 1.88 5.78
C TYR A 70 6.16 1.68 4.49
N GLY A 71 6.86 1.56 3.37
CA GLY A 71 6.30 1.38 2.04
C GLY A 71 6.38 -0.06 1.56
N GLN A 72 5.27 -0.54 0.99
CA GLN A 72 5.22 -1.73 0.15
C GLN A 72 4.89 -1.29 -1.28
N VAL A 73 5.78 -1.58 -2.21
CA VAL A 73 5.67 -1.31 -3.62
C VAL A 73 4.98 -2.47 -4.35
N LYS A 74 4.02 -2.15 -5.21
CA LYS A 74 3.32 -3.07 -6.09
C LYS A 74 3.20 -2.47 -7.48
N TRP A 75 4.05 -2.91 -8.39
CA TRP A 75 4.02 -2.48 -9.78
C TRP A 75 3.10 -3.37 -10.64
N ALA A 76 2.31 -2.75 -11.50
CA ALA A 76 1.47 -3.37 -12.51
C ALA A 76 2.01 -3.08 -13.91
N THR A 77 2.09 -4.13 -14.73
CA THR A 77 2.48 -4.03 -16.14
C THR A 77 1.34 -3.55 -17.03
N ASN A 78 0.10 -3.80 -16.62
CA ASN A 78 -1.10 -3.38 -17.32
C ASN A 78 -1.74 -2.17 -16.60
N PRO A 79 -1.77 -0.98 -17.23
CA PRO A 79 -2.37 0.21 -16.63
C PRO A 79 -3.89 0.11 -16.41
N ALA A 80 -4.57 -0.83 -17.09
CA ALA A 80 -6.01 -1.06 -16.90
C ALA A 80 -6.32 -1.85 -15.62
N ASP A 81 -5.30 -2.44 -14.99
CA ASP A 81 -5.52 -3.16 -13.74
C ASP A 81 -5.76 -2.16 -12.61
N LEU A 82 -6.97 -2.16 -12.06
CA LEU A 82 -7.33 -1.30 -10.93
C LEU A 82 -6.89 -1.91 -9.60
N LEU A 83 -6.79 -1.05 -8.59
CA LEU A 83 -6.69 -1.43 -7.19
C LEU A 83 -8.11 -1.40 -6.58
N ASN A 84 -8.62 -2.58 -6.22
CA ASN A 84 -9.95 -2.78 -5.66
C ASN A 84 -9.93 -3.82 -4.51
N SER A 85 -11.08 -4.06 -3.89
CA SER A 85 -11.29 -5.04 -2.81
C SER A 85 -10.84 -6.44 -3.19
N GLU A 86 -11.14 -6.89 -4.42
CA GLU A 86 -10.73 -8.21 -4.91
C GLU A 86 -9.20 -8.32 -4.93
N TYR A 87 -8.50 -7.32 -5.47
CA TYR A 87 -7.04 -7.32 -5.50
C TYR A 87 -6.43 -7.35 -4.08
N LEU A 88 -6.97 -6.55 -3.16
CA LEU A 88 -6.46 -6.48 -1.79
C LEU A 88 -6.68 -7.77 -1.01
N THR A 89 -7.82 -8.45 -1.24
CA THR A 89 -8.21 -9.66 -0.51
C THR A 89 -7.82 -10.96 -1.21
N ALA A 90 -7.45 -10.91 -2.49
CA ALA A 90 -7.03 -12.08 -3.27
C ALA A 90 -5.88 -12.84 -2.61
N GLN A 91 -6.05 -14.16 -2.52
CA GLN A 91 -5.05 -15.11 -2.05
C GLN A 91 -4.54 -15.95 -3.21
N LYS A 92 -3.25 -16.30 -3.19
CA LYS A 92 -2.65 -17.22 -4.16
C LYS A 92 -2.30 -18.53 -3.46
N GLY A 93 -3.05 -19.59 -3.76
CA GLY A 93 -2.95 -20.87 -3.05
C GLY A 93 -3.19 -20.67 -1.54
N ASN A 94 -2.32 -21.25 -0.70
CA ASN A 94 -2.39 -21.10 0.76
C ASN A 94 -1.68 -19.82 1.28
N GLY A 95 -1.40 -18.86 0.39
CA GLY A 95 -0.71 -17.61 0.74
C GLY A 95 -1.63 -16.56 1.37
N LYS A 96 -1.03 -15.61 2.09
CA LYS A 96 -1.73 -14.43 2.61
C LYS A 96 -2.01 -13.42 1.49
N SER A 97 -3.18 -12.80 1.56
CA SER A 97 -3.54 -11.65 0.71
C SER A 97 -2.71 -10.41 1.05
N LEU A 98 -2.77 -9.39 0.18
CA LEU A 98 -2.07 -8.13 0.43
C LEU A 98 -2.60 -7.43 1.68
N LEU A 99 -3.93 -7.40 1.87
CA LEU A 99 -4.55 -6.80 3.05
C LEU A 99 -4.11 -7.53 4.34
N GLN A 100 -4.09 -8.86 4.34
CA GLN A 100 -3.60 -9.65 5.48
C GLN A 100 -2.12 -9.38 5.81
N LYS A 101 -1.29 -9.17 4.77
CA LYS A 101 0.14 -8.84 4.94
C LYS A 101 0.33 -7.45 5.52
N LEU A 102 -0.42 -6.45 5.04
CA LEU A 102 -0.39 -5.08 5.55
C LEU A 102 -0.84 -5.06 7.02
N TYR A 103 -1.98 -5.70 7.33
CA TYR A 103 -2.50 -5.77 8.69
C TYR A 103 -1.54 -6.47 9.67
N ALA A 104 -0.98 -7.62 9.26
CA ALA A 104 0.00 -8.32 10.09
C ALA A 104 1.25 -7.46 10.35
N SER A 105 1.71 -6.70 9.36
CA SER A 105 2.86 -5.80 9.51
C SER A 105 2.54 -4.62 10.43
N TRP A 106 1.36 -4.01 10.27
CA TRP A 106 0.87 -2.96 11.16
C TRP A 106 0.80 -3.43 12.62
N LYS A 107 0.21 -4.60 12.89
CA LYS A 107 0.15 -5.17 14.25
C LYS A 107 1.54 -5.41 14.84
N LYS A 108 2.48 -5.91 14.02
CA LYS A 108 3.86 -6.13 14.46
C LYS A 108 4.55 -4.82 14.83
N LEU A 109 4.43 -3.81 13.99
CA LEU A 109 5.08 -2.52 14.18
C LEU A 109 4.47 -1.71 15.34
N THR A 110 3.17 -1.88 15.60
CA THR A 110 2.46 -1.21 16.71
C THR A 110 2.58 -1.93 18.05
N ALA A 111 3.15 -3.14 18.09
CA ALA A 111 3.19 -3.98 19.29
C ALA A 111 3.84 -3.30 20.51
N ASN A 112 4.79 -2.40 20.29
CA ASN A 112 5.50 -1.66 21.34
C ASN A 112 4.96 -0.23 21.57
N GLY A 113 3.74 0.06 21.09
CA GLY A 113 3.12 1.39 21.21
C GLY A 113 3.57 2.41 20.16
N ALA A 114 4.38 2.00 19.19
CA ALA A 114 4.71 2.86 18.04
C ALA A 114 3.47 3.08 17.15
N LEU A 115 3.44 4.20 16.43
CA LEU A 115 2.33 4.59 15.56
C LEU A 115 2.81 4.78 14.11
N PRO A 116 3.29 3.72 13.45
CA PRO A 116 3.88 3.79 12.12
C PRO A 116 2.88 4.29 11.08
N THR A 117 3.40 4.92 10.03
CA THR A 117 2.64 5.17 8.80
C THR A 117 2.99 4.08 7.79
N LEU A 118 1.98 3.44 7.21
CA LEU A 118 2.16 2.48 6.13
C LEU A 118 1.81 3.14 4.79
N GLN A 119 2.46 2.69 3.71
CA GLN A 119 2.11 3.06 2.35
C GLN A 119 2.00 1.81 1.47
N LEU A 120 0.88 1.68 0.76
CA LEU A 120 0.80 0.82 -0.40
C LEU A 120 1.09 1.69 -1.62
N ILE A 121 2.26 1.50 -2.22
CA ILE A 121 2.76 2.28 -3.34
C ILE A 121 2.51 1.50 -4.63
N THR A 122 1.76 2.05 -5.57
CA THR A 122 1.40 1.37 -6.81
C THR A 122 1.16 2.33 -7.97
N ASN A 123 1.32 1.84 -9.20
CA ASN A 123 0.90 2.56 -10.41
C ASN A 123 -0.51 2.14 -10.87
N ARG A 124 -1.24 1.36 -10.06
CA ARG A 124 -2.65 1.02 -10.31
C ARG A 124 -3.52 2.21 -9.92
N ALA A 125 -4.51 2.54 -10.76
CA ALA A 125 -5.54 3.48 -10.36
C ALA A 125 -6.48 2.83 -9.35
N LEU A 126 -6.97 3.60 -8.38
CA LEU A 126 -8.04 3.16 -7.50
C LEU A 126 -9.32 2.95 -8.30
N ASP A 127 -10.00 1.85 -8.03
CA ASP A 127 -11.30 1.57 -8.61
C ASP A 127 -12.35 2.52 -8.02
N ARG A 128 -12.95 3.36 -8.87
CA ARG A 128 -13.92 4.39 -8.44
C ARG A 128 -15.25 3.79 -8.00
N ASP A 129 -15.55 2.58 -8.47
CA ASP A 129 -16.78 1.87 -8.14
C ASP A 129 -16.61 0.99 -6.90
N ASP A 130 -15.38 0.85 -6.37
CA ASP A 130 -15.13 0.15 -5.12
C ASP A 130 -15.73 0.92 -3.93
N PRO A 131 -16.54 0.29 -3.06
CA PRO A 131 -17.26 0.97 -1.97
C PRO A 131 -16.36 1.70 -0.97
N LEU A 132 -15.08 1.32 -0.87
CA LEU A 132 -14.10 1.94 0.00
C LEU A 132 -13.05 2.69 -0.81
N LEU A 133 -12.35 2.01 -1.72
CA LEU A 133 -11.19 2.57 -2.42
C LEU A 133 -11.55 3.71 -3.39
N GLY A 134 -12.79 3.75 -3.89
CA GLY A 134 -13.30 4.89 -4.65
C GLY A 134 -13.38 6.20 -3.86
N HIS A 135 -13.22 6.12 -2.53
CA HIS A 135 -13.35 7.23 -1.59
C HIS A 135 -12.07 7.54 -0.80
N VAL A 136 -10.93 7.02 -1.22
CA VAL A 136 -9.64 7.49 -0.70
C VAL A 136 -9.51 8.99 -0.96
N ASP A 137 -9.19 9.76 0.07
CA ASP A 137 -9.05 11.21 -0.03
C ASP A 137 -7.78 11.55 -0.81
N GLY A 138 -7.92 12.13 -2.00
CA GLY A 138 -6.79 12.51 -2.85
C GLY A 138 -5.89 13.62 -2.30
N ARG A 139 -6.19 14.19 -1.12
CA ARG A 139 -5.32 15.15 -0.42
C ARG A 139 -4.44 14.49 0.63
N THR A 140 -4.87 13.36 1.18
CA THR A 140 -4.18 12.68 2.30
C THR A 140 -3.76 11.25 1.97
N ASP A 141 -4.27 10.70 0.87
CA ASP A 141 -4.12 9.30 0.43
C ASP A 141 -4.69 8.29 1.44
N LEU A 142 -5.58 8.74 2.33
CA LEU A 142 -6.16 7.93 3.40
C LEU A 142 -7.61 7.58 3.09
N LEU A 143 -8.02 6.39 3.52
CA LEU A 143 -9.41 5.94 3.45
C LEU A 143 -10.28 6.52 4.59
N VAL A 144 -9.65 6.90 5.69
CA VAL A 144 -10.27 7.62 6.82
C VAL A 144 -10.16 9.12 6.51
N PRO A 145 -11.23 9.92 6.69
CA PRO A 145 -12.39 9.66 7.55
C PRO A 145 -13.57 8.94 6.90
N TYR A 146 -13.61 8.75 5.57
CA TYR A 146 -14.78 8.22 4.89
C TYR A 146 -15.23 6.86 5.45
N ALA A 147 -14.33 5.88 5.52
CA ALA A 147 -14.66 4.55 6.03
C ALA A 147 -15.13 4.55 7.50
N ALA A 148 -14.66 5.49 8.31
CA ALA A 148 -15.06 5.61 9.72
C ALA A 148 -16.49 6.13 9.88
N HIS A 149 -17.01 6.87 8.89
CA HIS A 149 -18.38 7.40 8.88
C HIS A 149 -19.36 6.50 8.14
N ALA A 150 -18.89 5.42 7.51
CA ALA A 150 -19.75 4.50 6.79
C ALA A 150 -20.73 3.81 7.76
N GLY A 151 -22.04 3.92 7.48
CA GLY A 151 -23.06 3.22 8.24
C GLY A 151 -22.94 1.71 8.04
N GLN A 152 -23.22 0.92 9.09
CA GLN A 152 -23.06 -0.54 9.07
C GLN A 152 -23.82 -1.24 7.94
N THR A 153 -24.97 -0.70 7.52
CA THR A 153 -25.80 -1.26 6.44
C THR A 153 -25.49 -0.69 5.05
N SER A 154 -24.55 0.25 4.95
CA SER A 154 -24.10 0.79 3.65
C SER A 154 -23.14 -0.18 2.97
N ALA A 155 -22.98 -0.06 1.65
CA ALA A 155 -22.01 -0.87 0.90
C ALA A 155 -20.58 -0.71 1.45
N ALA A 156 -20.19 0.51 1.82
CA ALA A 156 -18.90 0.78 2.45
C ALA A 156 -18.76 0.11 3.83
N GLY A 157 -19.82 0.14 4.64
CA GLY A 157 -19.83 -0.52 5.96
C GLY A 157 -19.75 -2.04 5.86
N GLN A 158 -20.46 -2.63 4.89
CA GLN A 158 -20.38 -4.06 4.58
C GLN A 158 -18.99 -4.46 4.09
N ALA A 159 -18.42 -3.72 3.13
CA ALA A 159 -17.06 -3.95 2.65
C ALA A 159 -16.02 -3.83 3.77
N LEU A 160 -16.17 -2.86 4.68
CA LEU A 160 -15.28 -2.72 5.84
C LEU A 160 -15.39 -3.94 6.77
N GLN A 161 -16.60 -4.44 7.01
CA GLN A 161 -16.83 -5.64 7.81
C GLN A 161 -16.20 -6.88 7.14
N GLU A 162 -16.41 -7.07 5.84
CA GLU A 162 -15.82 -8.17 5.07
C GLU A 162 -14.29 -8.13 5.11
N TRP A 163 -13.69 -6.95 4.95
CA TRP A 163 -12.25 -6.77 5.06
C TRP A 163 -11.73 -7.06 6.47
N ALA A 164 -12.47 -6.67 7.50
CA ALA A 164 -12.12 -6.95 8.89
C ALA A 164 -12.16 -8.46 9.19
N ASP A 165 -13.23 -9.14 8.75
CA ASP A 165 -13.37 -10.58 8.88
C ASP A 165 -12.27 -11.33 8.12
N HIS A 166 -11.93 -10.87 6.91
CA HIS A 166 -10.88 -11.46 6.07
C HIS A 166 -9.49 -11.43 6.72
N VAL A 167 -9.19 -10.37 7.49
CA VAL A 167 -7.93 -10.28 8.25
C VAL A 167 -8.01 -10.84 9.67
N GLY A 168 -9.21 -11.25 10.11
CA GLY A 168 -9.45 -11.73 11.47
C GLY A 168 -9.35 -10.63 12.52
N ALA A 169 -9.89 -9.45 12.23
CA ALA A 169 -9.89 -8.29 13.11
C ALA A 169 -11.29 -7.71 13.29
N THR A 170 -11.45 -6.79 14.23
CA THR A 170 -12.67 -5.96 14.31
C THR A 170 -12.61 -4.80 13.30
N PRO A 171 -13.76 -4.25 12.85
CA PRO A 171 -13.77 -3.04 12.04
C PRO A 171 -13.03 -1.86 12.70
N ALA A 172 -13.10 -1.74 14.03
CA ALA A 172 -12.40 -0.71 14.78
C ALA A 172 -10.87 -0.85 14.70
N GLU A 173 -10.34 -2.08 14.86
CA GLU A 173 -8.91 -2.34 14.68
C GLU A 173 -8.46 -2.07 13.24
N LEU A 174 -9.28 -2.45 12.27
CA LEU A 174 -8.97 -2.23 10.86
C LEU A 174 -8.97 -0.72 10.52
N LEU A 175 -9.93 0.05 11.05
CA LEU A 175 -9.94 1.52 10.93
C LEU A 175 -8.73 2.17 11.59
N ALA A 176 -8.24 1.63 12.71
CA ALA A 176 -7.01 2.12 13.34
C ALA A 176 -5.79 1.96 12.42
N MET A 177 -5.72 0.86 11.66
CA MET A 177 -4.72 0.71 10.60
C MET A 177 -4.98 1.69 9.45
N PHE A 178 -6.21 1.83 8.96
CA PHE A 178 -6.53 2.73 7.84
C PHE A 178 -6.37 4.21 8.13
N ALA A 179 -6.40 4.61 9.41
CA ALA A 179 -6.00 5.96 9.82
C ALA A 179 -4.50 6.23 9.59
N ARG A 180 -3.71 5.20 9.26
CA ARG A 180 -2.25 5.25 9.08
C ARG A 180 -1.77 4.56 7.81
N LEU A 181 -2.65 3.98 7.00
CA LEU A 181 -2.30 3.36 5.71
C LEU A 181 -2.67 4.29 4.57
N LYS A 182 -1.65 4.73 3.82
CA LYS A 182 -1.81 5.53 2.62
C LYS A 182 -1.82 4.66 1.36
N PHE A 183 -2.63 5.04 0.38
CA PHE A 183 -2.68 4.44 -0.95
C PHE A 183 -2.05 5.41 -1.97
N VAL A 184 -0.81 5.15 -2.35
CA VAL A 184 0.07 6.06 -3.09
C VAL A 184 0.37 5.53 -4.48
#